data_AF-A0A1G1LHW4-F1
#
_entry.id   AF-A0A1G1LHW4-F1
#
_cell.length_a   1.000
_cell.length_b   1.000
_cell.length_c   1.000
_cell.angle_alpha   90.00
_cell.angle_beta   90.00
_cell.angle_gamma   90.00
#
_symmetry.space_group_name_H-M   'P 1'
#
loop_
_entity.id
_entity.type
_entity.pdbx_description
1 polymer ?
#
loop_
_entity_poly.entity_id
_entity_poly.type
_entity_poly.pdbx_seq_one_letter_code
_entity_poly.pdbx_strand_id
1 'polypeptide(L)'
;MKPFVIFFMRLLVGGVFIYSGWEKLMVPVENFMAVIDQYRFLSESLARPVSRVVPWLELVFGTFLLLGFMTRVSAAVLTGLLGVFVALLGRAIVLGLSIADCGCFGSGIKLTPHHALLLDTALVLCSAFVFRHAPRVLSLDRRLTACVVAMLLVLTGCVTARTVPEGIGPENLSPLEPSPAGANSVVAKVGGEAIGHGELEEAATADMKSVDQKIYEIKRERLQKMVEEKLWQLEARKRGVSVEALKARAAPDDEAFMAELSEKYPVEFYLEPPRDAISLDETPLQGNPDAPITLVEFSDFECPFCGRVQPTLQDIRARYEDKVRLAFKHFPLPFHRSARQAHLAALCADEQGKFWPYRAVLFQRQKDLSKTALIDYARELGLETELFQACLGEERYAAKLERDFEEASRLGVTGTPTFFLNGRRFSGAQPYRAFEQMIEEELKR
;
A
#
# COMPACT_ATOMS: atom_id res chain seq x y z
N MET A 1 -43.30 -17.14 7.55
CA MET A 1 -41.86 -17.48 7.70
C MET A 1 -41.45 -17.25 9.14
N LYS A 2 -40.75 -18.19 9.80
CA LYS A 2 -40.59 -18.19 11.27
C LYS A 2 -39.73 -16.99 11.72
N PRO A 3 -40.08 -16.26 12.79
CA PRO A 3 -39.28 -15.13 13.33
C PRO A 3 -37.82 -15.49 13.62
N PHE A 4 -37.53 -16.78 13.80
CA PHE A 4 -36.20 -17.35 13.94
C PHE A 4 -35.33 -17.22 12.68
N VAL A 5 -35.92 -17.25 11.48
CA VAL A 5 -35.20 -17.08 10.21
C VAL A 5 -34.63 -15.66 10.09
N ILE A 6 -35.45 -14.65 10.43
CA ILE A 6 -35.02 -13.24 10.41
C ILE A 6 -33.94 -12.99 11.46
N PHE A 7 -34.04 -13.63 12.62
CA PHE A 7 -33.03 -13.57 13.67
C PHE A 7 -31.68 -14.10 13.17
N PHE A 8 -31.63 -15.28 12.55
CA PHE A 8 -30.38 -15.79 11.99
C PHE A 8 -29.84 -14.95 10.85
N MET A 9 -30.68 -14.45 9.95
CA MET A 9 -30.24 -13.54 8.89
C MET A 9 -29.61 -12.27 9.45
N ARG A 10 -30.15 -11.72 10.55
CA ARG A 10 -29.56 -10.59 11.27
C ARG A 10 -28.18 -10.92 11.83
N LEU A 11 -28.04 -12.05 12.51
CA LEU A 11 -26.77 -12.48 13.09
C LEU A 11 -25.73 -12.74 12.00
N LEU A 12 -26.14 -13.37 10.91
CA LEU A 12 -25.27 -13.67 9.77
C LEU A 12 -24.78 -12.39 9.11
N VAL A 13 -25.68 -11.49 8.68
CA VAL A 13 -25.29 -10.23 8.02
C VAL A 13 -24.52 -9.33 8.97
N GLY A 14 -25.00 -9.17 10.22
CA GLY A 14 -24.32 -8.34 11.22
C GLY A 14 -22.92 -8.86 11.57
N GLY A 15 -22.78 -10.17 11.80
CA GLY A 15 -21.49 -10.79 12.13
C GLY A 15 -20.48 -10.70 10.98
N VAL A 16 -20.93 -10.92 9.74
CA VAL A 16 -20.16 -10.73 8.50
C VAL A 16 -19.58 -9.32 8.43
N PHE A 17 -20.41 -8.30 8.65
CA PHE A 17 -19.97 -6.90 8.58
C PHE A 17 -19.06 -6.49 9.74
N ILE A 18 -19.29 -7.03 10.94
CA ILE A 18 -18.38 -6.80 12.07
C ILE A 18 -17.00 -7.39 11.77
N TYR A 19 -16.95 -8.62 11.29
CA TYR A 19 -15.70 -9.26 10.93
C TYR A 19 -14.97 -8.51 9.82
N SER A 20 -15.70 -8.14 8.77
CA SER A 20 -15.20 -7.35 7.63
C SER A 20 -14.63 -5.98 8.05
N GLY A 21 -15.41 -5.20 8.82
CA GLY A 21 -14.97 -3.87 9.27
C GLY A 21 -13.80 -3.94 10.26
N TRP A 22 -13.77 -4.96 11.12
CA TRP A 22 -12.66 -5.20 12.05
C TRP A 22 -11.36 -5.50 11.31
N GLU A 23 -11.40 -6.39 10.33
CA GLU A 23 -10.22 -6.79 9.56
C GLU A 23 -9.64 -5.61 8.77
N LYS A 24 -10.48 -4.75 8.19
CA LYS A 24 -10.05 -3.50 7.52
C LYS A 24 -9.45 -2.45 8.45
N LEU A 25 -9.86 -2.41 9.74
CA LEU A 25 -9.29 -1.49 10.73
C LEU A 25 -7.98 -2.00 11.35
N MET A 26 -7.76 -3.31 11.35
CA MET A 26 -6.54 -3.91 11.90
C MET A 26 -5.34 -3.83 10.94
N VAL A 27 -5.56 -3.40 9.71
CA VAL A 27 -4.51 -3.20 8.70
C VAL A 27 -4.42 -1.71 8.31
N PRO A 28 -3.27 -1.23 7.79
CA PRO A 28 -3.14 0.14 7.30
C PRO A 28 -4.23 0.49 6.27
N VAL A 29 -4.75 1.72 6.33
CA VAL A 29 -5.83 2.22 5.46
C VAL A 29 -5.46 2.09 3.98
N GLU A 30 -4.17 2.17 3.68
CA GLU A 30 -3.56 2.02 2.37
C GLU A 30 -3.89 0.66 1.74
N ASN A 31 -4.01 -0.41 2.52
CA ASN A 31 -4.35 -1.74 2.02
C ASN A 31 -5.78 -1.79 1.47
N PHE A 32 -6.73 -1.24 2.23
CA PHE A 32 -8.13 -1.17 1.77
C PHE A 32 -8.28 -0.15 0.63
N MET A 33 -7.50 0.93 0.65
CA MET A 33 -7.44 1.90 -0.42
C MET A 33 -6.93 1.29 -1.73
N ALA A 34 -5.89 0.45 -1.68
CA ALA A 34 -5.37 -0.27 -2.85
C ALA A 34 -6.42 -1.23 -3.45
N VAL A 35 -7.23 -1.87 -2.61
CA VAL A 35 -8.36 -2.70 -3.07
C VAL A 35 -9.41 -1.83 -3.78
N ILE A 36 -9.74 -0.66 -3.22
CA ILE A 36 -10.68 0.29 -3.86
C ILE A 36 -10.14 0.78 -5.22
N ASP A 37 -8.84 1.06 -5.30
CA ASP A 37 -8.20 1.59 -6.51
C ASP A 37 -8.22 0.59 -7.68
N GLN A 38 -8.17 -0.72 -7.39
CA GLN A 38 -8.30 -1.77 -8.40
C GLN A 38 -9.63 -1.71 -9.18
N TYR A 39 -10.69 -1.16 -8.59
CA TYR A 39 -11.99 -1.00 -9.26
C TYR A 39 -12.04 0.21 -10.21
N ARG A 40 -11.01 1.08 -10.22
CA ARG A 40 -10.89 2.28 -11.08
C ARG A 40 -12.18 3.12 -11.14
N PHE A 41 -12.90 3.22 -10.01
CA PHE A 41 -14.20 3.86 -9.94
C PHE A 41 -14.18 5.19 -9.18
N LEU A 42 -13.40 5.27 -8.11
CA LEU A 42 -13.28 6.47 -7.28
C LEU A 42 -12.01 7.24 -7.66
N SER A 43 -12.10 8.57 -7.72
CA SER A 43 -10.92 9.43 -7.78
C SER A 43 -10.10 9.29 -6.51
N GLU A 44 -8.79 9.52 -6.58
CA GLU A 44 -7.88 9.45 -5.42
C GLU A 44 -8.34 10.34 -4.25
N SER A 45 -8.91 11.51 -4.57
CA SER A 45 -9.51 12.44 -3.61
C SER A 45 -10.69 11.86 -2.82
N LEU A 46 -11.43 10.91 -3.41
CA LEU A 46 -12.58 10.26 -2.79
C LEU A 46 -12.24 8.87 -2.22
N ALA A 47 -11.23 8.19 -2.76
CA ALA A 47 -10.78 6.88 -2.30
C ALA A 47 -10.29 6.92 -0.84
N ARG A 48 -9.50 7.94 -0.48
CA ARG A 48 -8.93 8.10 0.87
C ARG A 48 -9.97 8.36 1.98
N PRO A 49 -10.96 9.27 1.82
CA PRO A 49 -12.02 9.40 2.83
C PRO A 49 -12.94 8.18 2.87
N VAL A 50 -13.24 7.55 1.73
CA VAL A 50 -14.07 6.34 1.68
C VAL A 50 -13.39 5.17 2.41
N SER A 51 -12.09 4.95 2.17
CA SER A 51 -11.34 3.87 2.83
C SER A 51 -11.23 4.04 4.34
N ARG A 52 -11.25 5.28 4.84
CA ARG A 52 -11.32 5.55 6.29
C ARG A 52 -12.71 5.33 6.87
N VAL A 53 -13.77 5.77 6.18
CA VAL A 53 -15.12 5.83 6.77
C VAL A 53 -15.84 4.48 6.69
N VAL A 54 -15.70 3.76 5.58
CA VAL A 54 -16.45 2.52 5.34
C VAL A 54 -16.23 1.46 6.43
N PRO A 55 -15.00 1.13 6.88
CA PRO A 55 -14.79 0.13 7.94
C PRO A 55 -15.51 0.47 9.26
N TRP A 56 -15.58 1.76 9.61
CA TRP A 56 -16.34 2.21 10.78
C TRP A 56 -17.84 2.04 10.60
N LEU A 57 -18.37 2.35 9.41
CA LEU A 57 -19.79 2.12 9.09
C LEU A 57 -20.13 0.63 9.18
N GLU A 58 -19.26 -0.25 8.67
CA GLU A 58 -19.42 -1.70 8.72
C GLU A 58 -19.47 -2.22 10.17
N LEU A 59 -18.55 -1.77 11.03
CA LEU A 59 -18.56 -2.12 12.45
C LEU A 59 -19.81 -1.63 13.18
N VAL A 60 -20.15 -0.35 13.02
CA VAL A 60 -21.26 0.29 13.74
C VAL A 60 -22.59 -0.36 13.33
N PHE A 61 -22.88 -0.39 12.02
CA PHE A 61 -24.15 -0.92 11.54
C PHE A 61 -24.21 -2.45 11.60
N GLY A 62 -23.09 -3.15 11.48
CA GLY A 62 -23.00 -4.59 11.75
C GLY A 62 -23.35 -4.93 13.20
N THR A 63 -22.78 -4.19 14.16
CA THR A 63 -23.09 -4.34 15.60
C THR A 63 -24.54 -4.01 15.90
N PHE A 64 -25.06 -2.92 15.34
CA PHE A 64 -26.46 -2.54 15.49
C PHE A 64 -27.40 -3.61 14.95
N LEU A 65 -27.09 -4.16 13.77
CA LEU A 65 -27.88 -5.22 13.17
C LEU A 65 -27.81 -6.53 13.98
N LEU A 66 -26.64 -6.87 14.52
CA LEU A 66 -26.45 -8.04 15.39
C LEU A 66 -27.28 -7.92 16.67
N LEU A 67 -27.19 -6.78 17.37
CA LEU A 67 -27.93 -6.50 18.60
C LEU A 67 -29.43 -6.21 18.37
N GLY A 68 -29.82 -5.93 17.13
CA GLY A 68 -31.20 -5.59 16.78
C GLY A 68 -31.61 -4.20 17.23
N PHE A 69 -30.67 -3.26 17.12
CA PHE A 69 -30.84 -1.84 17.33
C PHE A 69 -30.93 -1.13 15.98
N MET A 70 -31.94 -0.25 15.85
CA MET A 70 -32.33 0.42 14.61
C MET A 70 -32.37 -0.53 13.41
N THR A 71 -32.94 -1.73 13.57
CA THR A 71 -32.76 -2.86 12.64
C THR A 71 -33.04 -2.50 11.17
N ARG A 72 -34.09 -1.72 10.91
CA ARG A 72 -34.45 -1.30 9.55
C ARG A 72 -33.44 -0.33 8.96
N VAL A 73 -32.95 0.63 9.74
CA VAL A 73 -31.96 1.61 9.28
C VAL A 73 -30.64 0.89 9.02
N SER A 74 -30.19 0.06 9.95
CA SER A 74 -28.96 -0.73 9.83
C SER A 74 -29.01 -1.66 8.62
N ALA A 75 -30.11 -2.40 8.42
CA ALA A 75 -30.29 -3.24 7.24
C ALA A 75 -30.31 -2.43 5.93
N ALA A 76 -30.94 -1.25 5.90
CA ALA A 76 -30.96 -0.39 4.71
C ALA A 76 -29.54 0.11 4.34
N VAL A 77 -28.77 0.60 5.33
CA VAL A 77 -27.39 1.07 5.11
C VAL A 77 -26.50 -0.06 4.59
N LEU A 78 -26.52 -1.23 5.24
CA LEU A 78 -25.70 -2.36 4.84
C LEU A 78 -26.11 -2.93 3.47
N THR A 79 -27.41 -2.90 3.13
CA THR A 79 -27.89 -3.26 1.79
C THR A 79 -27.35 -2.30 0.73
N GLY A 80 -27.34 -0.99 1.02
CA GLY A 80 -26.77 0.02 0.12
C GLY A 80 -25.27 -0.18 -0.11
N LEU A 81 -24.50 -0.40 0.96
CA LEU A 81 -23.06 -0.68 0.87
C LEU A 81 -22.76 -1.92 0.03
N LEU A 82 -23.45 -3.05 0.28
CA LEU A 82 -23.29 -4.25 -0.55
C LEU A 82 -23.73 -4.02 -2.00
N GLY A 83 -24.80 -3.27 -2.23
CA GLY A 83 -25.29 -2.96 -3.57
C GLY A 83 -24.24 -2.22 -4.41
N VAL A 84 -23.55 -1.25 -3.80
CA VAL A 84 -22.41 -0.57 -4.45
C VAL A 84 -21.30 -1.58 -4.77
N PHE A 85 -20.93 -2.43 -3.82
CA PHE A 85 -19.85 -3.40 -4.02
C PHE A 85 -20.16 -4.44 -5.12
N VAL A 86 -21.39 -4.97 -5.14
CA VAL A 86 -21.89 -5.87 -6.20
C VAL A 86 -21.85 -5.19 -7.57
N ALA A 87 -22.24 -3.92 -7.66
CA ALA A 87 -22.19 -3.17 -8.92
C ALA A 87 -20.75 -2.97 -9.42
N LEU A 88 -19.81 -2.65 -8.51
CA LEU A 88 -18.40 -2.48 -8.83
C LEU A 88 -17.77 -3.80 -9.30
N LEU A 89 -18.03 -4.90 -8.59
CA LEU A 89 -17.52 -6.22 -8.93
C LEU A 89 -18.10 -6.73 -10.25
N GLY A 90 -19.40 -6.53 -10.48
CA GLY A 90 -20.04 -6.85 -11.76
C GLY A 90 -19.42 -6.07 -12.93
N ARG A 91 -19.19 -4.76 -12.75
CA ARG A 91 -18.50 -3.93 -13.75
C ARG A 91 -17.08 -4.42 -14.01
N ALA A 92 -16.32 -4.74 -12.97
CA ALA A 92 -14.95 -5.23 -13.11
C ALA A 92 -14.86 -6.54 -13.90
N ILE A 93 -15.81 -7.46 -13.66
CA ILE A 93 -15.92 -8.73 -14.41
C ILE A 93 -16.24 -8.45 -15.88
N VAL A 94 -17.19 -7.55 -16.17
CA VAL A 94 -17.56 -7.18 -17.56
C VAL A 94 -16.38 -6.55 -18.30
N LEU A 95 -15.55 -5.77 -17.62
CA LEU A 95 -14.36 -5.13 -18.18
C LEU A 95 -13.12 -6.03 -18.23
N GLY A 96 -13.21 -7.29 -17.77
CA GLY A 96 -12.09 -8.23 -17.77
C GLY A 96 -10.93 -7.82 -16.86
N LEU A 97 -11.18 -7.04 -15.80
CA LEU A 97 -10.13 -6.62 -14.87
C LEU A 97 -9.65 -7.81 -14.03
N SER A 98 -8.35 -8.10 -14.05
CA SER A 98 -7.73 -9.15 -13.24
C SER A 98 -7.55 -8.67 -11.79
N ILE A 99 -8.61 -8.73 -11.00
CA ILE A 99 -8.58 -8.40 -9.56
C ILE A 99 -8.07 -9.63 -8.80
N ALA A 100 -6.85 -9.55 -8.25
CA ALA A 100 -6.19 -10.66 -7.57
C ALA A 100 -6.86 -11.04 -6.24
N ASP A 101 -7.50 -10.08 -5.56
CA ASP A 101 -8.17 -10.26 -4.27
C ASP A 101 -9.56 -9.59 -4.29
N CYS A 102 -10.60 -10.36 -4.64
CA CYS A 102 -11.99 -9.89 -4.61
C CYS A 102 -12.56 -10.12 -3.21
N GLY A 103 -12.32 -9.18 -2.29
CA GLY A 103 -12.67 -9.38 -0.89
C GLY A 103 -13.48 -8.24 -0.28
N CYS A 104 -14.74 -8.51 0.05
CA CYS A 104 -15.47 -7.76 1.06
C CYS A 104 -14.88 -7.98 2.48
N PHE A 105 -14.02 -9.01 2.66
CA PHE A 105 -13.53 -9.54 3.96
C PHE A 105 -12.01 -9.45 4.13
N GLY A 106 -11.38 -8.60 3.33
CA GLY A 106 -9.93 -8.44 3.18
C GLY A 106 -9.12 -9.73 3.07
N SER A 107 -7.92 -9.70 3.62
CA SER A 107 -6.82 -10.64 3.37
C SER A 107 -7.06 -12.09 3.84
N GLY A 108 -8.11 -12.33 4.64
CA GLY A 108 -8.37 -13.64 5.26
C GLY A 108 -9.13 -14.65 4.40
N ILE A 109 -9.90 -14.22 3.39
CA ILE A 109 -10.75 -15.12 2.58
C ILE A 109 -10.50 -14.88 1.09
N LYS A 110 -9.79 -15.80 0.44
CA LYS A 110 -9.53 -15.77 -1.01
C LYS A 110 -10.75 -16.27 -1.78
N LEU A 111 -11.62 -15.36 -2.21
CA LEU A 111 -12.73 -15.67 -3.11
C LEU A 111 -12.39 -15.24 -4.54
N THR A 112 -12.67 -16.09 -5.53
CA THR A 112 -12.64 -15.66 -6.94
C THR A 112 -13.71 -14.59 -7.17
N PRO A 113 -13.59 -13.73 -8.19
CA PRO A 113 -14.60 -12.69 -8.50
C PRO A 113 -16.05 -13.22 -8.54
N HIS A 114 -16.28 -14.38 -9.14
CA HIS A 114 -17.63 -14.96 -9.23
C HIS A 114 -18.19 -15.44 -7.88
N HIS A 115 -17.35 -16.07 -7.05
CA HIS A 115 -17.72 -16.50 -5.70
C HIS A 115 -18.01 -15.31 -4.78
N ALA A 116 -17.21 -14.23 -4.87
CA ALA A 116 -17.46 -12.99 -4.15
C ALA A 116 -18.80 -12.37 -4.56
N LEU A 117 -19.06 -12.27 -5.88
CA LEU A 117 -20.32 -11.75 -6.41
C LEU A 117 -21.55 -12.53 -5.91
N LEU A 118 -21.44 -13.87 -5.88
CA LEU A 118 -22.50 -14.75 -5.39
C LEU A 118 -22.77 -14.55 -3.90
N LEU A 119 -21.71 -14.48 -3.08
CA LEU A 119 -21.80 -14.26 -1.65
C LEU A 119 -22.42 -12.90 -1.33
N ASP A 120 -21.95 -11.83 -1.98
CA ASP A 120 -22.45 -10.47 -1.76
C ASP A 120 -23.91 -10.35 -2.22
N THR A 121 -24.28 -10.98 -3.35
CA THR A 121 -25.68 -11.05 -3.79
C THR A 121 -26.57 -11.75 -2.77
N ALA A 122 -26.10 -12.87 -2.18
CA ALA A 122 -26.84 -13.58 -1.14
C ALA A 122 -26.99 -12.74 0.14
N LEU A 123 -25.96 -11.98 0.53
CA LEU A 123 -26.01 -11.06 1.66
C LEU A 123 -26.94 -9.87 1.41
N VAL A 124 -26.98 -9.31 0.19
CA VAL A 124 -27.95 -8.29 -0.22
C VAL A 124 -29.38 -8.81 -0.04
N LEU A 125 -29.66 -10.02 -0.52
CA LEU A 125 -30.99 -10.63 -0.39
C LEU A 125 -31.37 -10.85 1.07
N CYS A 126 -30.44 -11.34 1.90
CA CYS A 126 -30.66 -11.50 3.34
C CYS A 126 -30.93 -10.16 4.04
N SER A 127 -30.12 -9.14 3.75
CA SER A 127 -30.24 -7.82 4.37
C SER A 127 -31.53 -7.10 3.93
N ALA A 128 -31.88 -7.16 2.64
CA ALA A 128 -33.15 -6.64 2.12
C ALA A 128 -34.36 -7.37 2.70
N PHE A 129 -34.23 -8.68 2.93
CA PHE A 129 -35.27 -9.46 3.59
C PHE A 129 -35.47 -9.02 5.06
N VAL A 130 -34.38 -8.80 5.80
CA VAL A 130 -34.40 -8.26 7.17
C VAL A 130 -35.01 -6.85 7.19
N PHE A 131 -34.66 -5.98 6.24
CA PHE A 131 -35.25 -4.65 6.09
C PHE A 131 -36.78 -4.71 5.96
N ARG A 132 -37.27 -5.58 5.07
CA ARG A 132 -38.71 -5.69 4.76
C ARG A 132 -39.52 -6.38 5.86
N HIS A 133 -38.91 -7.29 6.62
CA HIS A 133 -39.60 -8.13 7.61
C HIS A 133 -39.09 -7.95 9.05
N ALA A 134 -38.48 -6.80 9.36
CA ALA A 134 -37.79 -6.52 10.63
C ALA A 134 -38.44 -7.19 11.88
N PRO A 135 -37.64 -7.90 12.70
CA PRO A 135 -38.14 -8.86 13.68
C PRO A 135 -38.81 -8.21 14.88
N ARG A 136 -39.78 -8.93 15.45
CA ARG A 136 -40.50 -8.60 16.70
C ARG A 136 -39.95 -9.31 17.95
N VAL A 137 -38.97 -10.21 17.79
CA VAL A 137 -38.40 -11.09 18.84
C VAL A 137 -36.90 -10.84 18.99
N LEU A 138 -36.40 -10.71 20.22
CA LEU A 138 -34.97 -10.49 20.55
C LEU A 138 -34.31 -9.31 19.79
N SER A 139 -35.06 -8.23 19.55
CA SER A 139 -34.52 -6.94 19.08
C SER A 139 -34.53 -5.92 20.22
N LEU A 140 -33.42 -5.20 20.37
CA LEU A 140 -33.35 -4.03 21.24
C LEU A 140 -34.31 -2.91 20.80
N ASP A 141 -34.70 -2.89 19.52
CA ASP A 141 -35.73 -2.00 18.98
C ASP A 141 -37.01 -1.97 19.82
N ARG A 142 -37.41 -3.11 20.41
CA ARG A 142 -38.60 -3.23 21.25
C ARG A 142 -38.41 -2.68 22.67
N ARG A 143 -37.18 -2.65 23.19
CA ARG A 143 -36.87 -2.13 24.53
C ARG A 143 -36.55 -0.63 24.50
N LEU A 144 -35.97 -0.13 23.42
CA LEU A 144 -35.53 1.25 23.26
C LEU A 144 -36.60 2.18 22.66
N THR A 145 -37.64 1.66 22.00
CA THR A 145 -38.76 2.51 21.51
C THR A 145 -39.51 3.25 22.63
N ALA A 146 -39.48 2.75 23.87
CA ALA A 146 -40.08 3.43 25.02
C ALA A 146 -39.15 4.48 25.67
N CYS A 147 -37.82 4.32 25.60
CA CYS A 147 -36.86 5.22 26.27
C CYS A 147 -36.22 6.26 25.33
N VAL A 148 -35.98 5.93 24.06
CA VAL A 148 -35.23 6.78 23.12
C VAL A 148 -36.11 7.89 22.53
N VAL A 149 -37.43 7.67 22.40
CA VAL A 149 -38.38 8.73 22.01
C VAL A 149 -38.49 9.79 23.11
N ALA A 150 -38.37 9.41 24.39
CA ALA A 150 -38.35 10.35 25.52
C ALA A 150 -37.02 11.13 25.62
N MET A 151 -35.89 10.53 25.25
CA MET A 151 -34.57 11.18 25.32
C MET A 151 -34.28 12.11 24.13
N LEU A 152 -34.72 11.76 22.92
CA LEU A 152 -34.46 12.57 21.72
C LEU A 152 -35.28 13.87 21.67
N LEU A 153 -36.41 13.95 22.40
CA LEU A 153 -37.18 15.20 22.56
C LEU A 153 -36.54 16.20 23.55
N VAL A 154 -35.55 15.76 24.34
CA VAL A 154 -34.85 16.63 25.32
C VAL A 154 -33.57 17.24 24.74
N LEU A 155 -33.02 16.67 23.64
CA LEU A 155 -31.74 17.11 23.06
C LEU A 155 -31.86 18.04 21.84
N THR A 156 -33.06 18.34 21.37
CA THR A 156 -33.30 19.39 20.34
C THR A 156 -33.46 20.79 20.95
N GLY A 157 -32.63 21.13 21.94
CA GLY A 157 -32.67 22.41 22.64
C GLY A 157 -31.31 22.78 23.21
N CYS A 158 -30.43 23.29 22.34
CA CYS A 158 -29.26 24.16 22.59
C CYS A 158 -28.03 23.71 21.80
N VAL A 159 -27.90 24.21 20.57
CA VAL A 159 -26.61 24.70 20.07
C VAL A 159 -26.90 26.00 19.34
N THR A 160 -26.65 27.12 20.02
CA THR A 160 -26.59 28.43 19.41
C THR A 160 -25.36 28.48 18.51
N ALA A 161 -25.59 28.81 17.23
CA ALA A 161 -24.54 29.06 16.27
C ALA A 161 -23.65 30.22 16.76
N ARG A 162 -22.35 29.98 16.93
CA ARG A 162 -21.35 31.05 16.90
C ARG A 162 -21.07 31.36 15.45
N THR A 163 -21.35 32.60 15.06
CA THR A 163 -20.94 33.18 13.80
C THR A 163 -19.41 33.32 13.77
N VAL A 164 -18.80 32.80 12.71
CA VAL A 164 -17.40 33.11 12.33
C VAL A 164 -17.43 34.43 11.56
N PRO A 165 -16.56 35.41 11.84
CA PRO A 165 -16.53 36.65 11.06
C PRO A 165 -16.00 36.37 9.65
N GLU A 166 -16.72 36.85 8.65
CA GLU A 166 -16.21 37.04 7.30
C GLU A 166 -15.19 38.18 7.26
N GLY A 167 -14.10 37.95 6.53
CA GLY A 167 -13.36 39.02 5.87
C GLY A 167 -11.85 38.98 6.07
N ILE A 168 -11.13 38.40 5.11
CA ILE A 168 -9.94 39.01 4.49
C ILE A 168 -9.95 38.60 3.01
N GLY A 169 -10.00 39.58 2.10
CA GLY A 169 -9.91 39.37 0.65
C GLY A 169 -8.50 39.01 0.19
N PRO A 170 -8.28 38.74 -1.11
CA PRO A 170 -6.97 38.33 -1.59
C PRO A 170 -6.04 39.55 -1.67
N GLU A 171 -5.20 39.75 -0.66
CA GLU A 171 -4.01 40.58 -0.80
C GLU A 171 -2.89 39.79 -1.47
N ASN A 172 -2.23 40.45 -2.41
CA ASN A 172 -1.13 39.96 -3.24
C ASN A 172 -0.05 39.25 -2.42
N LEU A 173 -0.02 37.91 -2.47
CA LEU A 173 1.14 37.15 -2.08
C LEU A 173 2.16 37.21 -3.21
N SER A 174 3.18 38.04 -3.04
CA SER A 174 4.41 37.94 -3.83
C SER A 174 5.08 36.58 -3.54
N PRO A 175 5.78 35.98 -4.52
CA PRO A 175 6.48 34.71 -4.29
C PRO A 175 7.47 34.85 -3.14
N LEU A 176 7.35 34.00 -2.13
CA LEU A 176 8.36 33.84 -1.09
C LEU A 176 9.62 33.27 -1.76
N GLU A 177 10.65 34.12 -1.92
CA GLU A 177 12.00 33.63 -2.17
C GLU A 177 12.50 32.88 -0.92
N PRO A 178 13.18 31.73 -1.06
CA PRO A 178 13.71 31.01 0.09
C PRO A 178 14.82 31.84 0.77
N SER A 179 14.68 32.02 2.08
CA SER A 179 15.68 32.67 2.94
C SER A 179 16.90 31.76 3.12
N PRO A 180 18.15 32.27 2.99
CA PRO A 180 19.36 31.49 3.21
C PRO A 180 19.65 31.41 4.72
N ALA A 181 18.86 30.63 5.46
CA ALA A 181 19.19 30.31 6.84
C ALA A 181 20.17 29.13 6.83
N GLY A 182 21.45 29.39 7.11
CA GLY A 182 22.48 28.35 7.14
C GLY A 182 22.22 27.29 8.21
N ALA A 183 22.79 26.09 8.02
CA ALA A 183 22.57 24.87 8.82
C ALA A 183 22.64 25.01 10.36
N ASN A 184 23.24 26.08 10.88
CA ASN A 184 23.34 26.37 12.32
C ASN A 184 22.27 27.35 12.85
N SER A 185 21.28 27.74 12.06
CA SER A 185 20.22 28.63 12.54
C SER A 185 19.26 27.87 13.46
N VAL A 186 18.99 28.44 14.63
CA VAL A 186 17.95 27.94 15.53
C VAL A 186 16.58 28.24 14.93
N VAL A 187 15.76 27.21 14.73
CA VAL A 187 14.41 27.33 14.16
C VAL A 187 13.32 27.38 15.23
N ALA A 188 13.57 26.84 16.43
CA ALA A 188 12.67 26.92 17.58
C ALA A 188 13.41 26.74 18.91
N LYS A 189 12.74 27.06 20.04
CA LYS A 189 13.21 26.71 21.39
C LYS A 189 12.08 26.13 22.24
N VAL A 190 12.35 25.07 23.01
CA VAL A 190 11.41 24.44 23.95
C VAL A 190 12.05 24.35 25.33
N GLY A 191 11.48 25.02 26.33
CA GLY A 191 12.03 25.00 27.70
C GLY A 191 13.45 25.57 27.86
N GLY A 192 13.98 26.28 26.85
CA GLY A 192 15.35 26.77 26.81
C GLY A 192 16.29 25.96 25.92
N GLU A 193 15.91 24.75 25.52
CA GLU A 193 16.62 23.94 24.53
C GLU A 193 16.31 24.43 23.12
N ALA A 194 17.31 24.48 22.24
CA ALA A 194 17.19 24.99 20.88
C ALA A 194 17.06 23.85 19.87
N ILE A 195 16.06 23.95 19.00
CA ILE A 195 15.92 23.08 17.82
C ILE A 195 16.61 23.77 16.65
N GLY A 196 17.59 23.09 16.07
CA GLY A 196 18.38 23.59 14.94
C GLY A 196 17.71 23.35 13.59
N HIS A 197 18.08 24.13 12.58
CA HIS A 197 17.65 23.89 11.20
C HIS A 197 18.11 22.53 10.69
N GLY A 198 19.35 22.12 11.00
CA GLY A 198 19.85 20.80 10.66
C GLY A 198 19.05 19.66 11.31
N GLU A 199 18.64 19.81 12.57
CA GLU A 199 17.79 18.84 13.27
C GLU A 199 16.41 18.73 12.61
N LEU A 200 15.83 19.87 12.23
CA LEU A 200 14.55 19.90 11.49
C LEU A 200 14.68 19.24 10.12
N GLU A 201 15.73 19.55 9.35
CA GLU A 201 15.97 18.95 8.04
C GLU A 201 16.21 17.44 8.15
N GLU A 202 16.98 16.98 9.13
CA GLU A 202 17.20 15.56 9.40
C GLU A 202 15.88 14.86 9.72
N ALA A 203 15.07 15.43 10.59
CA ALA A 203 13.74 14.91 10.93
C ALA A 203 12.77 14.91 9.73
N ALA A 204 12.86 15.90 8.84
CA ALA A 204 12.00 16.04 7.68
C ALA A 204 12.51 15.32 6.42
N THR A 205 13.76 14.81 6.41
CA THR A 205 14.42 14.27 5.21
C THR A 205 13.60 13.16 4.55
N ALA A 206 13.04 12.24 5.36
CA ALA A 206 12.19 11.17 4.86
C ALA A 206 10.93 11.69 4.14
N ASP A 207 10.26 12.68 4.74
CA ASP A 207 9.08 13.32 4.17
C ASP A 207 9.42 14.06 2.88
N MET A 208 10.53 14.81 2.86
CA MET A 208 11.01 15.54 1.69
C MET A 208 11.31 14.60 0.53
N LYS A 209 12.01 13.47 0.76
CA LYS A 209 12.27 12.46 -0.28
C LYS A 209 10.97 11.88 -0.85
N SER A 210 9.97 11.66 0.00
CA SER A 210 8.66 11.19 -0.46
C SER A 210 7.96 12.22 -1.37
N VAL A 211 8.19 13.51 -1.13
CA VAL A 211 7.66 14.61 -1.93
C VAL A 211 8.42 14.73 -3.25
N ASP A 212 9.74 14.60 -3.26
CA ASP A 212 10.56 14.63 -4.48
C ASP A 212 10.15 13.53 -5.46
N GLN A 213 9.89 12.33 -4.94
CA GLN A 213 9.35 11.22 -5.74
C GLN A 213 8.00 11.57 -6.37
N LYS A 214 7.07 12.16 -5.60
CA LYS A 214 5.76 12.60 -6.12
C LYS A 214 5.90 13.72 -7.15
N ILE A 215 6.81 14.67 -6.93
CA ILE A 215 7.11 15.74 -7.88
C ILE A 215 7.59 15.14 -9.20
N TYR A 216 8.49 14.14 -9.14
CA TYR A 216 8.95 13.44 -10.34
C TYR A 216 7.81 12.72 -11.06
N GLU A 217 6.96 11.99 -10.35
CA GLU A 217 5.83 11.27 -10.92
C GLU A 217 4.85 12.21 -11.63
N ILE A 218 4.48 13.31 -10.98
CA ILE A 218 3.61 14.35 -11.55
C ILE A 218 4.25 14.96 -12.81
N LYS A 219 5.55 15.30 -12.74
CA LYS A 219 6.29 15.83 -13.89
C LYS A 219 6.34 14.82 -15.03
N ARG A 220 6.57 13.54 -14.74
CA ARG A 220 6.64 12.46 -15.73
C ARG A 220 5.30 12.24 -16.41
N GLU A 221 4.21 12.16 -15.65
CA GLU A 221 2.86 11.99 -16.20
C GLU A 221 2.48 13.17 -17.09
N ARG A 222 2.76 14.40 -16.63
CA ARG A 222 2.50 15.60 -17.43
C ARG A 222 3.37 15.63 -18.69
N LEU A 223 4.65 15.29 -18.58
CA LEU A 223 5.56 15.21 -19.72
C LEU A 223 5.07 14.19 -20.76
N GLN A 224 4.62 13.02 -20.32
CA GLN A 224 4.08 11.99 -21.21
C GLN A 224 2.87 12.52 -22.00
N LYS A 225 1.90 13.15 -21.32
CA LYS A 225 0.75 13.79 -22.01
C LYS A 225 1.20 14.86 -23.02
N MET A 226 2.21 15.66 -22.67
CA MET A 226 2.76 16.66 -23.58
C MET A 226 3.49 16.04 -24.79
N VAL A 227 4.17 14.91 -24.61
CA VAL A 227 4.78 14.13 -25.70
C VAL A 227 3.69 13.62 -26.63
N GLU A 228 2.64 13.00 -26.09
CA GLU A 228 1.52 12.49 -26.90
C GLU A 228 0.86 13.62 -27.71
N GLU A 229 0.56 14.76 -27.07
CA GLU A 229 0.05 15.95 -27.75
C GLU A 229 0.98 16.44 -28.87
N LYS A 230 2.30 16.45 -28.64
CA LYS A 230 3.28 16.84 -29.67
C LYS A 230 3.33 15.84 -30.83
N LEU A 231 3.26 14.54 -30.57
CA LEU A 231 3.23 13.50 -31.61
C LEU A 231 2.00 13.69 -32.52
N TRP A 232 0.82 13.91 -31.93
CA TRP A 232 -0.39 14.23 -32.69
C TRP A 232 -0.22 15.50 -33.54
N GLN A 233 0.37 16.56 -32.98
CA GLN A 233 0.60 17.81 -33.71
C GLN A 233 1.59 17.63 -34.86
N LEU A 234 2.67 16.87 -34.66
CA LEU A 234 3.67 16.58 -35.70
C LEU A 234 3.03 15.82 -36.86
N GLU A 235 2.26 14.76 -36.57
CA GLU A 235 1.63 13.97 -37.62
C GLU A 235 0.52 14.74 -38.35
N ALA A 236 -0.29 15.52 -37.63
CA ALA A 236 -1.33 16.35 -38.22
C ALA A 236 -0.73 17.40 -39.17
N ARG A 237 0.34 18.08 -38.74
CA ARG A 237 1.10 19.02 -39.59
C ARG A 237 1.66 18.33 -40.83
N LYS A 238 2.25 17.14 -40.68
CA LYS A 238 2.80 16.36 -41.81
C LYS A 238 1.71 15.96 -42.82
N ARG A 239 0.50 15.68 -42.36
CA ARG A 239 -0.65 15.28 -43.21
C ARG A 239 -1.49 16.46 -43.71
N GLY A 240 -1.22 17.69 -43.26
CA GLY A 240 -2.00 18.87 -43.63
C GLY A 240 -3.46 18.83 -43.14
N VAL A 241 -3.72 18.17 -42.01
CA VAL A 241 -5.06 18.06 -41.39
C VAL A 241 -5.05 18.63 -39.96
N SER A 242 -6.22 18.86 -39.37
CA SER A 242 -6.30 19.23 -37.94
C SER A 242 -6.05 18.02 -37.04
N VAL A 243 -5.63 18.27 -35.79
CA VAL A 243 -5.39 17.20 -34.80
C VAL A 243 -6.69 16.45 -34.50
N GLU A 244 -7.82 17.15 -34.44
CA GLU A 244 -9.14 16.58 -34.18
C GLU A 244 -9.58 15.67 -35.33
N ALA A 245 -9.34 16.09 -36.58
CA ALA A 245 -9.64 15.28 -37.76
C ALA A 245 -8.73 14.04 -37.85
N LEU A 246 -7.48 14.16 -37.40
CA LEU A 246 -6.55 13.03 -37.34
C LEU A 246 -6.97 12.02 -36.26
N LYS A 247 -7.28 12.49 -35.04
CA LYS A 247 -7.77 11.65 -33.94
C LYS A 247 -9.08 10.95 -34.31
N ALA A 248 -10.03 11.65 -34.93
CA ALA A 248 -11.29 11.05 -35.37
C ALA A 248 -11.11 9.91 -36.39
N ARG A 249 -10.03 9.93 -37.19
CA ARG A 249 -9.69 8.85 -38.11
C ARG A 249 -8.96 7.68 -37.43
N ALA A 250 -8.24 7.94 -36.34
CA ALA A 250 -7.51 6.93 -35.56
C ALA A 250 -8.37 6.22 -34.51
N ALA A 251 -9.54 6.77 -34.17
CA ALA A 251 -10.40 6.40 -33.04
C ALA A 251 -10.83 4.94 -32.83
N PRO A 252 -10.73 3.98 -33.79
CA PRO A 252 -10.85 2.56 -33.41
C PRO A 252 -9.56 1.98 -32.76
N ASP A 253 -8.38 2.59 -32.96
CA ASP A 253 -7.06 2.03 -32.63
C ASP A 253 -6.06 3.10 -32.16
N ASP A 254 -6.49 4.02 -31.28
CA ASP A 254 -5.65 5.13 -30.80
C ASP A 254 -4.32 4.65 -30.16
N GLU A 255 -4.32 3.53 -29.45
CA GLU A 255 -3.10 2.98 -28.80
C GLU A 255 -2.08 2.46 -29.83
N ALA A 256 -2.55 1.71 -30.84
CA ALA A 256 -1.70 1.22 -31.93
C ALA A 256 -1.16 2.39 -32.78
N PHE A 257 -1.98 3.41 -33.02
CA PHE A 257 -1.56 4.61 -33.73
C PHE A 257 -0.48 5.37 -32.94
N MET A 258 -0.64 5.51 -31.62
CA MET A 258 0.37 6.15 -30.78
C MET A 258 1.68 5.36 -30.72
N ALA A 259 1.64 4.03 -30.77
CA ALA A 259 2.84 3.20 -30.89
C ALA A 259 3.56 3.45 -32.22
N GLU A 260 2.83 3.49 -33.35
CA GLU A 260 3.38 3.85 -34.67
C GLU A 260 4.03 5.25 -34.65
N LEU A 261 3.35 6.24 -34.05
CA LEU A 261 3.90 7.58 -33.95
C LEU A 261 5.17 7.64 -33.12
N SER A 262 5.23 6.88 -32.02
CA SER A 262 6.41 6.84 -31.14
C SER A 262 7.61 6.16 -31.81
N GLU A 263 7.37 5.19 -32.70
CA GLU A 263 8.42 4.58 -33.53
C GLU A 263 8.89 5.55 -34.63
N LYS A 264 7.94 6.21 -35.29
CA LYS A 264 8.19 7.15 -36.39
C LYS A 264 8.88 8.43 -35.95
N TYR A 265 8.57 8.90 -34.74
CA TYR A 265 9.14 10.10 -34.13
C TYR A 265 9.80 9.72 -32.82
N PRO A 266 11.08 9.34 -32.83
CA PRO A 266 11.81 8.97 -31.63
C PRO A 266 11.70 10.05 -30.55
N VAL A 267 11.29 9.64 -29.35
CA VAL A 267 11.16 10.53 -28.20
C VAL A 267 12.32 10.26 -27.24
N GLU A 268 13.10 11.30 -26.98
CA GLU A 268 14.16 11.28 -25.98
C GLU A 268 13.67 11.92 -24.68
N PHE A 269 13.82 11.20 -23.56
CA PHE A 269 13.43 11.68 -22.24
C PHE A 269 14.67 12.09 -21.44
N TYR A 270 14.68 13.33 -20.97
CA TYR A 270 15.75 13.92 -20.16
C TYR A 270 15.34 14.14 -18.70
N LEU A 271 14.15 13.67 -18.31
CA LEU A 271 13.66 13.81 -16.94
C LEU A 271 14.25 12.70 -16.07
N GLU A 272 15.24 13.09 -15.28
CA GLU A 272 15.96 12.21 -14.36
C GLU A 272 15.12 11.84 -13.12
N PRO A 273 14.99 10.56 -12.77
CA PRO A 273 14.37 10.14 -11.51
C PRO A 273 15.24 10.53 -10.31
N PRO A 274 14.64 10.86 -9.16
CA PRO A 274 15.41 11.07 -7.94
C PRO A 274 16.15 9.79 -7.56
N ARG A 275 17.37 9.95 -7.05
CA ARG A 275 18.24 8.84 -6.66
C ARG A 275 18.74 9.03 -5.24
N ASP A 276 18.61 7.98 -4.47
CA ASP A 276 19.17 7.86 -3.15
C ASP A 276 20.54 7.20 -3.21
N ALA A 277 21.51 7.75 -2.49
CA ALA A 277 22.74 7.04 -2.20
C ALA A 277 22.48 6.03 -1.08
N ILE A 278 22.79 4.76 -1.34
CA ILE A 278 22.68 3.68 -0.36
C ILE A 278 24.07 3.11 -0.11
N SER A 279 24.48 3.03 1.16
CA SER A 279 25.73 2.37 1.54
C SER A 279 25.58 0.86 1.31
N LEU A 280 26.59 0.27 0.68
CA LEU A 280 26.70 -1.19 0.51
C LEU A 280 27.71 -1.80 1.49
N ASP A 281 28.17 -1.03 2.48
CA ASP A 281 29.14 -1.49 3.47
C ASP A 281 28.54 -2.63 4.29
N GLU A 282 29.32 -3.72 4.45
CA GLU A 282 28.91 -4.93 5.17
C GLU A 282 27.53 -5.47 4.73
N THR A 283 27.14 -5.21 3.47
CA THR A 283 25.84 -5.58 2.93
C THR A 283 25.99 -6.89 2.16
N PRO A 284 25.24 -7.95 2.48
CA PRO A 284 25.30 -9.19 1.72
C PRO A 284 24.95 -8.96 0.25
N LEU A 285 25.85 -9.35 -0.65
CA LEU A 285 25.71 -9.22 -2.10
C LEU A 285 25.56 -10.60 -2.76
N GLN A 286 24.71 -10.69 -3.78
CA GLN A 286 24.56 -11.88 -4.63
C GLN A 286 24.65 -11.52 -6.11
N GLY A 287 25.36 -12.34 -6.88
CA GLY A 287 25.55 -12.14 -8.31
C GLY A 287 26.92 -11.56 -8.62
N ASN A 288 27.08 -11.05 -9.84
CA ASN A 288 28.34 -10.49 -10.30
C ASN A 288 28.68 -9.20 -9.52
N PRO A 289 29.82 -9.11 -8.81
CA PRO A 289 30.22 -7.89 -8.11
C PRO A 289 30.41 -6.70 -9.06
N ASP A 290 30.65 -6.92 -10.35
CA ASP A 290 30.82 -5.87 -11.35
C ASP A 290 29.53 -5.54 -12.13
N ALA A 291 28.39 -6.08 -11.69
CA ALA A 291 27.11 -5.83 -12.33
C ALA A 291 26.78 -4.32 -12.36
N PRO A 292 26.41 -3.75 -13.53
CA PRO A 292 26.05 -2.35 -13.68
C PRO A 292 24.77 -1.97 -12.91
N ILE A 293 23.91 -2.94 -12.62
CA ILE A 293 22.68 -2.74 -11.84
C ILE A 293 22.85 -3.33 -10.44
N THR A 294 22.71 -2.47 -9.43
CA THR A 294 22.54 -2.88 -8.03
C THR A 294 21.08 -2.76 -7.67
N LEU A 295 20.45 -3.89 -7.36
CA LEU A 295 19.12 -3.96 -6.79
C LEU A 295 19.26 -4.16 -5.27
N VAL A 296 19.03 -3.11 -4.49
CA VAL A 296 18.98 -3.18 -3.03
C VAL A 296 17.57 -3.53 -2.58
N GLU A 297 17.41 -4.50 -1.69
CA GLU A 297 16.15 -4.87 -1.06
C GLU A 297 16.23 -4.59 0.45
N PHE A 298 15.44 -3.62 0.94
CA PHE A 298 15.09 -3.52 2.36
C PHE A 298 13.94 -4.47 2.65
N SER A 299 14.22 -5.51 3.44
CA SER A 299 13.33 -6.65 3.61
C SER A 299 13.12 -7.02 5.08
N ASP A 300 12.05 -7.76 5.33
CA ASP A 300 11.70 -8.35 6.62
C ASP A 300 11.35 -9.84 6.46
N PHE A 301 11.99 -10.70 7.25
CA PHE A 301 11.78 -12.15 7.20
C PHE A 301 10.41 -12.64 7.66
N GLU A 302 9.66 -11.88 8.46
CA GLU A 302 8.28 -12.19 8.87
C GLU A 302 7.24 -11.56 7.93
N CYS A 303 7.65 -10.64 7.05
CA CYS A 303 6.74 -9.98 6.12
C CYS A 303 6.28 -10.91 4.98
N PRO A 304 4.95 -11.13 4.79
CA PRO A 304 4.45 -12.01 3.75
C PRO A 304 4.65 -11.46 2.33
N PHE A 305 4.79 -10.15 2.15
CA PHE A 305 5.10 -9.54 0.85
C PHE A 305 6.58 -9.76 0.47
N CYS A 306 7.48 -9.75 1.45
CA CYS A 306 8.90 -10.06 1.23
C CYS A 306 9.09 -11.51 0.79
N GLY A 307 8.34 -12.46 1.36
CA GLY A 307 8.33 -13.84 0.85
C GLY A 307 7.76 -13.95 -0.57
N ARG A 308 6.67 -13.22 -0.85
CA ARG A 308 5.96 -13.26 -2.14
C ARG A 308 6.80 -12.78 -3.32
N VAL A 309 7.70 -11.81 -3.12
CA VAL A 309 8.54 -11.26 -4.20
C VAL A 309 9.76 -12.13 -4.51
N GLN A 310 10.12 -13.10 -3.65
CA GLN A 310 11.33 -13.91 -3.84
C GLN A 310 11.40 -14.64 -5.19
N PRO A 311 10.33 -15.28 -5.70
CA PRO A 311 10.35 -15.88 -7.04
C PRO A 311 10.64 -14.85 -8.14
N THR A 312 10.09 -13.64 -8.04
CA THR A 312 10.36 -12.57 -8.99
C THR A 312 11.83 -12.13 -8.98
N LEU A 313 12.44 -12.03 -7.79
CA LEU A 313 13.88 -11.74 -7.67
C LEU A 313 14.75 -12.87 -8.23
N GLN A 314 14.33 -14.13 -8.08
CA GLN A 314 15.00 -15.28 -8.70
C GLN A 314 14.91 -15.20 -10.23
N ASP A 315 13.74 -14.91 -10.80
CA ASP A 315 13.56 -14.75 -12.24
C ASP A 315 14.40 -13.60 -12.81
N ILE A 316 14.49 -12.47 -12.09
CA ILE A 316 15.36 -11.34 -12.46
C ILE A 316 16.81 -11.79 -12.50
N ARG A 317 17.31 -12.46 -11.46
CA ARG A 317 18.70 -12.91 -11.41
C ARG A 317 19.00 -13.96 -12.49
N ALA A 318 18.06 -14.85 -12.79
CA ALA A 318 18.22 -15.86 -13.83
C ALA A 318 18.25 -15.23 -15.24
N ARG A 319 17.51 -14.14 -15.47
CA ARG A 319 17.41 -13.51 -16.79
C ARG A 319 18.45 -12.43 -17.04
N TYR A 320 18.89 -11.75 -15.98
CA TYR A 320 19.86 -10.67 -16.05
C TYR A 320 21.26 -11.07 -15.62
N GLU A 321 21.46 -12.27 -15.06
CA GLU A 321 22.76 -12.88 -14.71
C GLU A 321 23.83 -11.86 -14.28
N ASP A 322 24.81 -11.57 -15.14
CA ASP A 322 25.95 -10.69 -14.87
C ASP A 322 25.61 -9.20 -14.83
N LYS A 323 24.38 -8.81 -15.21
CA LYS A 323 23.93 -7.43 -15.29
C LYS A 323 23.33 -6.90 -13.99
N VAL A 324 22.82 -7.79 -13.13
CA VAL A 324 22.14 -7.41 -11.89
C VAL A 324 22.76 -8.13 -10.69
N ARG A 325 23.23 -7.35 -9.72
CA ARG A 325 23.57 -7.84 -8.37
C ARG A 325 22.48 -7.46 -7.38
N LEU A 326 22.15 -8.39 -6.49
CA LEU A 326 21.19 -8.20 -5.41
C LEU A 326 21.95 -7.84 -4.13
N ALA A 327 21.50 -6.81 -3.42
CA ALA A 327 22.01 -6.41 -2.12
C ALA A 327 20.88 -6.48 -1.09
N PHE A 328 21.12 -7.08 0.08
CA PHE A 328 20.09 -7.23 1.11
C PHE A 328 20.33 -6.29 2.29
N LYS A 329 19.35 -5.44 2.60
CA LYS A 329 19.35 -4.56 3.76
C LYS A 329 18.30 -5.04 4.77
N HIS A 330 18.72 -5.12 6.03
CA HIS A 330 17.85 -5.62 7.09
C HIS A 330 16.89 -4.52 7.56
N PHE A 331 15.59 -4.78 7.51
CA PHE A 331 14.58 -3.85 8.02
C PHE A 331 13.50 -4.58 8.83
N PRO A 332 13.84 -5.11 10.02
CA PRO A 332 12.87 -5.78 10.88
C PRO A 332 11.79 -4.80 11.33
N LEU A 333 10.55 -5.02 10.94
CA LEU A 333 9.43 -4.18 11.29
C LEU A 333 9.11 -4.35 12.79
N PRO A 334 8.95 -3.26 13.57
CA PRO A 334 8.79 -3.35 15.03
C PRO A 334 7.59 -4.19 15.51
N PHE A 335 6.56 -4.33 14.67
CA PHE A 335 5.37 -5.13 14.98
C PHE A 335 5.52 -6.63 14.66
N HIS A 336 6.59 -7.02 13.98
CA HIS A 336 6.95 -8.41 13.70
C HIS A 336 7.85 -8.95 14.82
N ARG A 337 7.25 -9.75 15.71
CA ARG A 337 7.90 -10.18 16.96
C ARG A 337 9.12 -11.06 16.74
N SER A 338 9.15 -11.81 15.63
CA SER A 338 10.22 -12.75 15.31
C SER A 338 11.20 -12.19 14.28
N ALA A 339 10.88 -11.07 13.62
CA ALA A 339 11.74 -10.47 12.61
C ALA A 339 13.15 -10.19 13.15
N ARG A 340 13.28 -9.47 14.27
CA ARG A 340 14.60 -9.11 14.82
C ARG A 340 15.52 -10.32 14.99
N GLN A 341 15.05 -11.38 15.64
CA GLN A 341 15.86 -12.60 15.85
C GLN A 341 16.19 -13.31 14.53
N ALA A 342 15.26 -13.32 13.56
CA ALA A 342 15.51 -13.89 12.24
C ALA A 342 16.58 -13.11 11.46
N HIS A 343 16.59 -11.77 11.57
CA HIS A 343 17.62 -10.92 10.98
C HIS A 343 18.99 -11.12 11.62
N LEU A 344 19.06 -11.21 12.95
CA LEU A 344 20.31 -11.54 13.66
C LEU A 344 20.81 -12.94 13.28
N ALA A 345 19.91 -13.92 13.18
CA ALA A 345 20.23 -15.27 12.75
C ALA A 345 20.80 -15.30 11.31
N ALA A 346 20.24 -14.53 10.39
CA ALA A 346 20.79 -14.40 9.04
C ALA A 346 22.21 -13.81 9.04
N LEU A 347 22.50 -12.81 9.89
CA LEU A 347 23.84 -12.24 10.03
C LEU A 347 24.82 -13.24 10.68
N CYS A 348 24.37 -14.05 11.65
CA CYS A 348 25.18 -15.14 12.20
C CYS A 348 25.48 -16.24 11.17
N ALA A 349 24.59 -16.47 10.21
CA ALA A 349 24.86 -17.35 9.08
C ALA A 349 25.83 -16.71 8.06
N ASP A 350 25.80 -15.38 7.91
CA ASP A 350 26.73 -14.62 7.07
C ASP A 350 28.17 -14.68 7.59
N GLU A 351 28.37 -14.64 8.91
CA GLU A 351 29.68 -14.85 9.55
C GLU A 351 30.35 -16.16 9.11
N GLN A 352 29.54 -17.16 8.73
CA GLN A 352 29.99 -18.47 8.24
C GLN A 352 29.83 -18.63 6.72
N GLY A 353 29.61 -17.52 5.98
CA GLY A 353 29.53 -17.49 4.53
C GLY A 353 28.25 -18.08 3.92
N LYS A 354 27.18 -18.29 4.71
CA LYS A 354 25.92 -18.91 4.26
C LYS A 354 24.70 -18.00 4.38
N PHE A 355 24.87 -16.69 4.25
CA PHE A 355 23.75 -15.74 4.27
C PHE A 355 22.66 -16.08 3.25
N TRP A 356 23.00 -16.24 1.96
CA TRP A 356 21.99 -16.46 0.92
C TRP A 356 21.23 -17.79 1.05
N PRO A 357 21.89 -18.93 1.32
CA PRO A 357 21.18 -20.16 1.66
C PRO A 357 20.27 -20.02 2.89
N TYR A 358 20.75 -19.37 3.95
CA TYR A 358 19.99 -19.18 5.18
C TYR A 358 18.76 -18.27 4.96
N ARG A 359 18.95 -17.12 4.30
CA ARG A 359 17.90 -16.21 3.85
C ARG A 359 16.82 -16.93 3.04
N ALA A 360 17.21 -17.83 2.13
CA ALA A 360 16.25 -18.61 1.35
C ALA A 360 15.39 -19.52 2.23
N VAL A 361 15.97 -20.19 3.24
CA VAL A 361 15.23 -21.01 4.20
C VAL A 361 14.25 -20.17 5.02
N LEU A 362 14.67 -18.98 5.49
CA LEU A 362 13.80 -18.07 6.25
C LEU A 362 12.56 -17.67 5.45
N PHE A 363 12.71 -17.31 4.18
CA PHE A 363 11.56 -16.97 3.32
C PHE A 363 10.72 -18.19 2.92
N GLN A 364 11.29 -19.39 2.85
CA GLN A 364 10.51 -20.61 2.61
C GLN A 364 9.70 -21.04 3.84
N ARG A 365 10.18 -20.72 5.05
CA ARG A 365 9.62 -21.19 6.33
C ARG A 365 9.17 -20.06 7.26
N GLN A 366 8.68 -18.95 6.70
CA GLN A 366 8.26 -17.76 7.47
C GLN A 366 7.23 -18.01 8.58
N LYS A 367 6.54 -19.16 8.56
CA LYS A 367 5.57 -19.55 9.59
C LYS A 367 6.21 -19.87 10.94
N ASP A 368 7.48 -20.27 10.96
CA ASP A 368 8.20 -20.58 12.19
C ASP A 368 9.58 -19.93 12.16
N LEU A 369 9.67 -18.78 12.82
CA LEU A 369 10.90 -18.02 13.02
C LEU A 369 11.30 -18.03 14.51
N SER A 370 10.89 -19.05 15.26
CA SER A 370 11.27 -19.22 16.66
C SER A 370 12.77 -19.45 16.79
N LYS A 371 13.37 -19.05 17.92
CA LYS A 371 14.82 -19.26 18.18
C LYS A 371 15.26 -20.71 17.97
N THR A 372 14.43 -21.68 18.37
CA THR A 372 14.67 -23.11 18.15
C THR A 372 14.71 -23.45 16.66
N ALA A 373 13.71 -23.01 15.89
CA ALA A 373 13.67 -23.24 14.45
C ALA A 373 14.86 -22.59 13.72
N LEU A 374 15.24 -21.37 14.10
CA LEU A 374 16.40 -20.68 13.52
C LEU A 374 17.71 -21.47 13.71
N ILE A 375 17.92 -22.07 14.87
CA ILE A 375 19.08 -22.93 15.15
C ILE A 375 19.00 -24.23 14.34
N ASP A 376 17.82 -24.83 14.23
CA ASP A 376 17.61 -26.05 13.45
C ASP A 376 17.87 -25.81 11.95
N TYR A 377 17.43 -24.67 11.41
CA TYR A 377 17.74 -24.26 10.03
C TYR A 377 19.23 -24.07 9.81
N ALA A 378 19.95 -23.57 10.81
CA ALA A 378 21.40 -23.44 10.74
C ALA A 378 22.06 -24.83 10.63
N ARG A 379 21.61 -25.77 11.47
CA ARG A 379 22.06 -27.17 11.45
C ARG A 379 21.79 -27.85 10.11
N GLU A 380 20.59 -27.68 9.55
CA GLU A 380 20.22 -28.25 8.24
C GLU A 380 21.13 -27.76 7.11
N LEU A 381 21.58 -26.51 7.18
CA LEU A 381 22.50 -25.92 6.22
C LEU A 381 23.96 -26.25 6.50
N GLY A 382 24.26 -27.06 7.52
CA GLY A 382 25.62 -27.43 7.92
C GLY A 382 26.44 -26.24 8.41
N LEU A 383 25.81 -25.34 9.17
CA LEU A 383 26.52 -24.31 9.94
C LEU A 383 27.01 -24.91 11.27
N GLU A 384 28.12 -24.38 11.78
CA GLU A 384 28.63 -24.73 13.10
C GLU A 384 27.66 -24.20 14.17
N THR A 385 26.88 -25.10 14.77
CA THR A 385 25.73 -24.75 15.59
C THR A 385 26.10 -24.03 16.87
N GLU A 386 27.25 -24.36 17.46
CA GLU A 386 27.78 -23.76 18.68
C GLU A 386 28.19 -22.30 18.43
N LEU A 387 28.90 -22.04 17.33
CA LEU A 387 29.27 -20.69 16.91
C LEU A 387 28.03 -19.85 16.57
N PHE A 388 27.06 -20.46 15.87
CA PHE A 388 25.81 -19.81 15.51
C PHE A 388 24.99 -19.43 16.75
N GLN A 389 24.85 -20.35 17.72
CA GLN A 389 24.12 -20.10 18.96
C GLN A 389 24.80 -19.03 19.81
N ALA A 390 26.13 -19.03 19.90
CA ALA A 390 26.88 -17.98 20.59
C ALA A 390 26.63 -16.62 19.94
N CYS A 391 26.80 -16.51 18.62
CA CYS A 391 26.54 -15.28 17.87
C CYS A 391 25.12 -14.74 18.10
N LEU A 392 24.11 -15.62 18.02
CA LEU A 392 22.70 -15.25 18.18
C LEU A 392 22.39 -14.87 19.64
N GLY A 393 22.98 -15.56 20.62
CA GLY A 393 22.80 -15.30 22.04
C GLY A 393 23.46 -14.01 22.51
N GLU A 394 24.60 -13.65 21.92
CA GLU A 394 25.31 -12.39 22.15
C GLU A 394 24.66 -11.20 21.42
N GLU A 395 23.72 -11.47 20.51
CA GLU A 395 23.23 -10.49 19.52
C GLU A 395 24.37 -9.73 18.84
N ARG A 396 25.44 -10.44 18.44
CA ARG A 396 26.70 -9.86 17.98
C ARG A 396 26.53 -8.80 16.89
N TYR A 397 25.53 -8.96 16.03
CA TYR A 397 25.23 -8.07 14.92
C TYR A 397 24.11 -7.06 15.18
N ALA A 398 23.72 -6.84 16.44
CA ALA A 398 22.70 -5.85 16.81
C ALA A 398 23.01 -4.45 16.27
N ALA A 399 24.27 -4.02 16.34
CA ALA A 399 24.69 -2.70 15.85
C ALA A 399 24.59 -2.61 14.31
N LYS A 400 24.90 -3.69 13.58
CA LYS A 400 24.74 -3.71 12.10
C LYS A 400 23.28 -3.64 11.71
N LEU A 401 22.44 -4.40 12.43
CA LEU A 401 21.00 -4.40 12.22
C LEU A 401 20.39 -3.00 12.45
N GLU A 402 20.82 -2.31 13.50
CA GLU A 402 20.38 -0.93 13.77
C GLU A 402 20.85 0.05 12.68
N ARG A 403 22.10 -0.06 12.21
CA ARG A 403 22.61 0.78 11.11
C ARG A 403 21.78 0.66 9.84
N ASP A 404 21.41 -0.57 9.43
CA ASP A 404 20.55 -0.79 8.27
C ASP A 404 19.15 -0.20 8.49
N PHE A 405 18.60 -0.32 9.70
CA PHE A 405 17.29 0.21 10.06
C PHE A 405 17.25 1.76 10.05
N GLU A 406 18.28 2.39 10.62
CA GLU A 406 18.45 3.85 10.60
C GLU A 406 18.66 4.36 9.17
N GLU A 407 19.45 3.67 8.35
CA GLU A 407 19.61 4.03 6.93
C GLU A 407 18.27 3.96 6.21
N ALA A 408 17.50 2.89 6.39
CA ALA A 408 16.17 2.76 5.83
C ALA A 408 15.27 3.94 6.24
N SER A 409 15.31 4.34 7.52
CA SER A 409 14.55 5.46 8.05
C SER A 409 14.99 6.80 7.46
N ARG A 410 16.29 7.07 7.30
CA ARG A 410 16.81 8.26 6.58
C ARG A 410 16.44 8.27 5.11
N LEU A 411 16.31 7.10 4.50
CA LEU A 411 15.79 6.95 3.16
C LEU A 411 14.26 7.06 3.11
N GLY A 412 13.55 7.16 4.23
CA GLY A 412 12.09 7.21 4.27
C GLY A 412 11.42 5.90 3.85
N VAL A 413 12.09 4.76 4.10
CA VAL A 413 11.50 3.43 3.98
C VAL A 413 10.56 3.22 5.16
N THR A 414 9.26 3.08 4.88
CA THR A 414 8.22 2.90 5.90
C THR A 414 7.61 1.50 5.91
N GLY A 415 8.03 0.63 4.99
CA GLY A 415 7.51 -0.72 4.86
C GLY A 415 8.37 -1.60 3.94
N THR A 416 8.06 -2.90 3.95
CA THR A 416 8.81 -3.92 3.21
C THR A 416 7.92 -4.74 2.28
N PRO A 417 8.44 -5.22 1.14
CA PRO A 417 9.78 -4.94 0.64
C PRO A 417 9.84 -3.54 0.01
N THR A 418 10.93 -2.82 0.23
CA THR A 418 11.25 -1.60 -0.52
C THR A 418 12.57 -1.81 -1.24
N PHE A 419 12.60 -1.44 -2.51
CA PHE A 419 13.74 -1.63 -3.40
C PHE A 419 14.37 -0.31 -3.81
N PHE A 420 15.67 -0.35 -4.07
CA PHE A 420 16.40 0.69 -4.75
C PHE A 420 17.21 0.09 -5.88
N LEU A 421 16.92 0.50 -7.11
CA LEU A 421 17.65 0.06 -8.29
C LEU A 421 18.55 1.21 -8.75
N ASN A 422 19.85 1.09 -8.53
CA ASN A 422 20.83 2.16 -8.71
C ASN A 422 20.39 3.49 -8.06
N GLY A 423 19.82 3.40 -6.85
CA GLY A 423 19.32 4.54 -6.08
C GLY A 423 17.89 4.97 -6.40
N ARG A 424 17.28 4.48 -7.49
CA ARG A 424 15.86 4.78 -7.78
C ARG A 424 14.95 3.92 -6.93
N ARG A 425 14.04 4.54 -6.20
CA ARG A 425 13.11 3.85 -5.30
C ARG A 425 12.02 3.10 -6.06
N PHE A 426 11.67 1.94 -5.52
CA PHE A 426 10.58 1.11 -6.02
C PHE A 426 9.96 0.31 -4.86
N SER A 427 8.68 0.50 -4.55
CA SER A 427 8.08 -0.02 -3.30
C SER A 427 7.10 -1.18 -3.56
N GLY A 428 7.13 -2.17 -2.66
CA GLY A 428 6.19 -3.28 -2.61
C GLY A 428 6.63 -4.54 -3.38
N ALA A 429 5.86 -5.61 -3.18
CA ALA A 429 6.04 -6.88 -3.90
C ALA A 429 5.47 -6.77 -5.33
N GLN A 430 6.23 -6.12 -6.21
CA GLN A 430 5.84 -5.79 -7.56
C GLN A 430 6.03 -6.96 -8.54
N PRO A 431 5.28 -7.01 -9.66
CA PRO A 431 5.43 -8.06 -10.65
C PRO A 431 6.73 -7.91 -11.44
N TYR A 432 7.21 -9.03 -12.00
CA TYR A 432 8.42 -9.09 -12.83
C TYR A 432 8.53 -7.97 -13.87
N ARG A 433 7.45 -7.70 -14.61
CA ARG A 433 7.44 -6.69 -15.68
C ARG A 433 7.83 -5.29 -15.19
N ALA A 434 7.48 -4.93 -13.96
CA ALA A 434 7.78 -3.62 -13.44
C ALA A 434 9.28 -3.48 -13.08
N PHE A 435 9.89 -4.55 -12.57
CA PHE A 435 11.34 -4.62 -12.41
C PHE A 435 12.06 -4.65 -13.77
N GLU A 436 11.61 -5.48 -14.71
CA GLU A 436 12.18 -5.56 -16.07
C GLU A 436 12.22 -4.19 -16.73
N GLN A 437 11.11 -3.44 -16.72
CA GLN A 437 11.08 -2.10 -17.28
C GLN A 437 12.14 -1.18 -16.65
N MET A 438 12.27 -1.20 -15.33
CA MET A 438 13.22 -0.35 -14.61
C MET A 438 14.67 -0.74 -14.86
N ILE A 439 14.97 -2.05 -14.93
CA ILE A 439 16.29 -2.58 -15.26
C ILE A 439 16.67 -2.17 -16.68
N GLU A 440 15.79 -2.38 -17.65
CA GLU A 440 16.02 -2.03 -19.06
C GLU A 440 16.19 -0.53 -19.28
N GLU A 441 15.48 0.32 -18.50
CA GLU A 441 15.70 1.76 -18.50
C GLU A 441 17.12 2.12 -18.00
N GLU A 442 17.60 1.47 -16.94
CA GLU A 442 18.93 1.75 -16.38
C GLU A 442 20.08 1.19 -17.22
N LEU A 443 19.88 0.05 -17.90
CA LEU A 443 20.90 -0.53 -18.77
C LEU A 443 21.13 0.27 -20.07
N LYS A 444 20.19 1.16 -20.43
CA LYS A 444 20.29 2.03 -21.62
C LYS A 444 21.02 3.35 -21.36
N ARG A 445 21.29 3.67 -20.10
CA ARG A 445 22.09 4.82 -19.69
C ARG A 445 23.56 4.50 -19.78
#